data_AF-A0A9E1GP97-F1
#
_entry.id   AF-A0A9E1GP97-F1
#
_cell.length_a   1.000
_cell.length_b   1.000
_cell.length_c   1.000
_cell.angle_alpha   90.00
_cell.angle_beta   90.00
_cell.angle_gamma   90.00
#
_symmetry.space_group_name_H-M   'P 1'
#
loop_
_entity.id
_entity.type
_entity.pdbx_description
1 polymer ?
#
loop_
_entity_poly.entity_id
_entity_poly.type
_entity_poly.pdbx_seq_one_letter_code
_entity_poly.pdbx_strand_id
1 'polypeptide(L)'
;MRKKWIRGLAAAAVSLFAAFGIPEAVLAAEPETALEGIYVENISVGGMTEEEITQAVNAKVEELKNSTIQLNAGNQSIQVTAGDLGLTYTNTDIACQALFAGQRGNVLERFRVQRHLEETGPEVLELQFSVDAEAVRSVIENQAAAMNTEAVDASLTLEDGSFVVHEGQDGYVINADASVEKVVNYMSQEWHGGNGGVVLVTDVDEAQGDTEQLALVHDALGSSSTDYSSSNSNRKQNVRRGAELINGTVLYPGEEFSVEEAVVPFDEENGYAPAASYEMGNVVETYGGGICQVSTTLYLAVLRAELEVTERSNHSMIVNYVKPSMDAAIAEGYKDFRFVNNTDAPIYIMGYADGSEIGFIIYGHETRDPNRTVTYESETLTTTESTTELVEDSSASYGSVTQKSSGHTGYTARLWKVVTVNGEETREQVNSSTYNMTPDTYAVGTNTDDSAALSAMRSAIESNDLSKVDAAASAYPGGQSPQTTPQPTATPTQAAGSGEDTSDDSGETGNADANSGNSTNNAGSTGAQGGSDASSQGSGASGGDGSQGTSEQTTSGQDSSTSGEGSGT
;
A
#
# COMPACT_ATOMS: atom_id res chain seq x y z
N MET A 1 60.14 -3.23 20.73
CA MET A 1 61.17 -3.51 21.75
C MET A 1 61.99 -4.72 21.34
N ARG A 2 63.21 -4.78 21.88
CA ARG A 2 64.38 -5.59 21.53
C ARG A 2 64.18 -7.11 21.31
N LYS A 3 64.84 -7.60 20.25
CA LYS A 3 65.45 -8.94 20.12
C LYS A 3 66.28 -9.30 21.38
N LYS A 4 66.40 -10.60 21.72
CA LYS A 4 67.64 -11.42 21.59
C LYS A 4 67.63 -12.63 22.57
N TRP A 5 67.70 -13.87 22.04
CA TRP A 5 68.87 -14.80 21.97
C TRP A 5 68.77 -15.89 23.06
N ILE A 6 69.16 -17.16 22.85
CA ILE A 6 70.50 -17.77 22.64
C ILE A 6 70.20 -19.24 22.22
N ARG A 7 70.66 -19.90 21.13
CA ARG A 7 71.97 -20.22 20.50
C ARG A 7 72.97 -21.08 21.31
N GLY A 8 73.22 -22.28 20.82
CA GLY A 8 74.48 -23.04 20.96
C GLY A 8 74.23 -24.54 20.81
N LEU A 9 75.07 -25.40 20.21
CA LEU A 9 76.37 -25.38 19.52
C LEU A 9 76.47 -26.83 18.95
N ALA A 10 76.66 -27.07 17.65
CA ALA A 10 77.92 -27.12 16.89
C ALA A 10 78.74 -28.44 16.99
N ALA A 11 79.11 -28.91 15.79
CA ALA A 11 80.38 -29.53 15.37
C ALA A 11 80.59 -31.06 15.44
N ALA A 12 80.50 -31.66 14.24
CA ALA A 12 81.56 -32.38 13.52
C ALA A 12 82.30 -33.58 14.15
N ALA A 13 82.25 -34.72 13.45
CA ALA A 13 83.39 -35.64 13.33
C ALA A 13 83.35 -36.43 12.00
N VAL A 14 84.54 -36.64 11.47
CA VAL A 14 84.92 -37.11 10.13
C VAL A 14 85.02 -38.65 10.07
N SER A 15 84.61 -39.19 8.92
CA SER A 15 84.99 -40.43 8.20
C SER A 15 85.76 -41.56 8.90
N LEU A 16 85.27 -42.81 8.79
CA LEU A 16 86.08 -43.96 8.35
C LEU A 16 85.21 -45.15 7.88
N PHE A 17 85.59 -45.73 6.74
CA PHE A 17 85.07 -46.94 6.11
C PHE A 17 85.13 -48.18 7.03
N ALA A 18 84.04 -48.95 7.08
CA ALA A 18 84.09 -50.39 7.28
C ALA A 18 83.03 -51.05 6.40
N ALA A 19 83.48 -51.68 5.33
CA ALA A 19 82.68 -52.57 4.51
C ALA A 19 82.31 -53.80 5.36
N PHE A 20 81.05 -53.86 5.79
CA PHE A 20 80.38 -55.10 6.13
C PHE A 20 79.12 -55.15 5.28
N GLY A 21 79.04 -56.14 4.39
CA GLY A 21 77.83 -56.40 3.63
C GLY A 21 76.68 -56.68 4.59
N ILE A 22 75.77 -55.72 4.69
CA ILE A 22 74.42 -55.96 5.20
C ILE A 22 73.68 -56.54 3.99
N PRO A 23 73.05 -57.73 4.12
CA PRO A 23 72.21 -58.25 3.07
C PRO A 23 71.18 -57.18 2.75
N GLU A 24 71.01 -56.90 1.46
CA GLU A 24 69.90 -56.17 0.86
C GLU A 24 68.67 -56.34 1.76
N ALA A 25 68.44 -55.36 2.63
CA ALA A 25 67.22 -55.35 3.42
C ALA A 25 66.17 -55.20 2.34
N VAL A 26 65.45 -56.31 2.09
CA VAL A 26 64.26 -56.33 1.28
C VAL A 26 63.41 -55.19 1.83
N LEU A 27 63.46 -54.04 1.15
CA LEU A 27 62.45 -53.01 1.26
C LEU A 27 61.18 -53.81 1.05
N ALA A 28 60.44 -54.06 2.13
CA ALA A 28 59.18 -54.76 2.04
C ALA A 28 58.40 -54.02 0.94
N ALA A 29 58.00 -54.75 -0.09
CA ALA A 29 57.25 -54.19 -1.19
C ALA A 29 56.11 -53.35 -0.59
N GLU A 30 55.85 -52.19 -1.18
CA GLU A 30 54.69 -51.40 -0.78
C GLU A 30 53.46 -52.31 -0.86
N PRO A 31 52.58 -52.25 0.16
CA PRO A 31 51.47 -53.18 0.24
C PRO A 31 50.55 -53.00 -0.96
N GLU A 32 50.25 -54.10 -1.65
CA GLU A 32 49.37 -54.07 -2.83
C GLU A 32 47.88 -54.05 -2.43
N THR A 33 47.53 -54.58 -1.25
CA THR A 33 46.15 -54.66 -0.75
C THR A 33 46.04 -54.42 0.77
N ALA A 34 44.88 -53.93 1.22
CA ALA A 34 44.61 -53.66 2.65
C ALA A 34 44.45 -54.95 3.48
N LEU A 35 44.72 -54.86 4.80
CA LEU A 35 44.59 -56.02 5.69
C LEU A 35 43.11 -56.40 5.89
N GLU A 36 42.87 -57.69 6.09
CA GLU A 36 41.60 -58.17 6.60
C GLU A 36 41.26 -57.51 7.94
N GLY A 37 40.01 -57.09 8.10
CA GLY A 37 39.54 -56.40 9.32
C GLY A 37 39.67 -54.88 9.29
N ILE A 38 40.16 -54.28 8.20
CA ILE A 38 40.10 -52.82 7.98
C ILE A 38 38.77 -52.45 7.31
N TYR A 39 38.13 -51.40 7.82
CA TYR A 39 36.88 -50.85 7.32
C TYR A 39 37.03 -49.35 7.06
N VAL A 40 36.33 -48.87 6.03
CA VAL A 40 36.02 -47.44 5.87
C VAL A 40 34.53 -47.29 6.06
N GLU A 41 34.09 -46.56 7.09
CA GLU A 41 32.69 -46.59 7.55
C GLU A 41 32.21 -48.04 7.79
N ASN A 42 31.20 -48.48 7.04
CA ASN A 42 30.65 -49.84 7.07
C ASN A 42 31.14 -50.72 5.91
N ILE A 43 32.14 -50.27 5.14
CA ILE A 43 32.68 -50.98 3.98
C ILE A 43 33.90 -51.79 4.42
N SER A 44 33.84 -53.11 4.27
CA SER A 44 35.01 -53.98 4.45
C SER A 44 35.97 -53.79 3.27
N VAL A 45 37.18 -53.31 3.54
CA VAL A 45 38.18 -53.03 2.50
C VAL A 45 39.34 -54.03 2.47
N GLY A 46 39.30 -55.04 3.35
CA GLY A 46 40.29 -56.13 3.36
C GLY A 46 40.45 -56.78 1.99
N GLY A 47 41.70 -56.93 1.55
CA GLY A 47 42.04 -57.51 0.25
C GLY A 47 41.85 -56.59 -0.96
N MET A 48 41.34 -55.37 -0.79
CA MET A 48 41.21 -54.38 -1.87
C MET A 48 42.52 -53.59 -2.09
N THR A 49 42.78 -53.25 -3.33
CA THR A 49 43.80 -52.27 -3.76
C THR A 49 43.33 -50.84 -3.44
N GLU A 50 44.24 -49.86 -3.40
CA GLU A 50 43.89 -48.45 -3.17
C GLU A 50 42.84 -47.91 -4.17
N GLU A 51 42.91 -48.35 -5.43
CA GLU A 51 41.95 -47.97 -6.47
C GLU A 51 40.56 -48.55 -6.19
N GLU A 52 40.47 -49.81 -5.78
CA GLU A 52 39.22 -50.47 -5.39
C GLU A 52 38.60 -49.83 -4.13
N ILE A 53 39.43 -49.48 -3.14
CA ILE A 53 38.98 -48.76 -1.93
C ILE A 53 38.42 -47.39 -2.32
N THR A 54 39.13 -46.66 -3.17
CA THR A 54 38.68 -45.35 -3.66
C THR A 54 37.34 -45.45 -4.39
N GLN A 55 37.17 -46.48 -5.25
CA GLN A 55 35.90 -46.72 -5.93
C GLN A 55 34.76 -47.05 -4.94
N ALA A 56 35.03 -47.88 -3.92
CA ALA A 56 34.03 -48.24 -2.91
C ALA A 56 33.61 -47.04 -2.06
N VAL A 57 34.57 -46.19 -1.63
CA VAL A 57 34.30 -44.95 -0.89
C VAL A 57 33.48 -43.98 -1.74
N ASN A 58 33.86 -43.77 -3.01
CA ASN A 58 33.10 -42.90 -3.90
C ASN A 58 31.67 -43.41 -4.11
N ALA A 59 31.48 -44.72 -4.30
CA ALA A 59 30.15 -45.31 -4.40
C ALA A 59 29.31 -45.09 -3.14
N LYS A 60 29.93 -45.15 -1.95
CA LYS A 60 29.25 -44.86 -0.69
C LYS A 60 28.86 -43.40 -0.54
N VAL A 61 29.73 -42.47 -0.94
CA VAL A 61 29.40 -41.04 -0.94
C VAL A 61 28.27 -40.74 -1.92
N GLU A 62 28.25 -41.36 -3.10
CA GLU A 62 27.13 -41.26 -4.06
C GLU A 62 25.81 -41.82 -3.49
N GLU A 63 25.85 -42.91 -2.73
CA GLU A 63 24.68 -43.40 -2.00
C GLU A 63 24.20 -42.36 -0.98
N LEU A 64 25.13 -41.83 -0.18
CA LEU A 64 24.87 -40.87 0.89
C LEU A 64 24.34 -39.53 0.38
N LYS A 65 24.62 -39.15 -0.87
CA LYS A 65 24.01 -37.97 -1.50
C LYS A 65 22.48 -38.03 -1.51
N ASN A 66 21.87 -39.21 -1.48
CA ASN A 66 20.41 -39.35 -1.40
C ASN A 66 19.84 -39.21 0.02
N SER A 67 20.69 -39.02 1.03
CA SER A 67 20.24 -38.84 2.40
C SER A 67 19.42 -37.56 2.53
N THR A 68 18.30 -37.62 3.25
CA THR A 68 17.41 -36.47 3.42
C THR A 68 17.87 -35.60 4.59
N ILE A 69 18.08 -34.32 4.32
CA ILE A 69 18.40 -33.29 5.31
C ILE A 69 17.20 -32.35 5.43
N GLN A 70 16.63 -32.27 6.63
CA GLN A 70 15.50 -31.38 6.92
C GLN A 70 16.01 -30.02 7.38
N LEU A 71 15.72 -28.96 6.62
CA LEU A 71 16.02 -27.58 7.01
C LEU A 71 14.77 -26.98 7.66
N ASN A 72 14.89 -26.51 8.90
CA ASN A 72 13.75 -26.04 9.70
C ASN A 72 13.86 -24.53 9.99
N ALA A 73 12.76 -23.80 9.87
CA ALA A 73 12.63 -22.41 10.28
C ALA A 73 11.28 -22.23 11.01
N GLY A 74 11.31 -22.02 12.33
CA GLY A 74 10.10 -22.02 13.16
C GLY A 74 9.30 -23.33 13.04
N ASN A 75 8.04 -23.22 12.63
CA ASN A 75 7.14 -24.36 12.41
C ASN A 75 7.16 -24.90 10.96
N GLN A 76 7.93 -24.28 10.07
CA GLN A 76 8.06 -24.70 8.68
C GLN A 76 9.35 -25.51 8.48
N SER A 77 9.31 -26.42 7.51
CA SER A 77 10.49 -27.20 7.14
C SER A 77 10.47 -27.57 5.67
N ILE A 78 11.64 -27.61 5.05
CA ILE A 78 11.85 -28.19 3.73
C ILE A 78 12.77 -29.40 3.83
N GLN A 79 12.61 -30.33 2.88
CA GLN A 79 13.47 -31.51 2.75
C GLN A 79 14.34 -31.34 1.51
N VAL A 80 15.64 -31.49 1.69
CA VAL A 80 16.64 -31.49 0.62
C VAL A 80 17.49 -32.74 0.73
N THR A 81 18.23 -33.07 -0.32
CA THR A 81 19.19 -34.17 -0.26
C THR A 81 20.57 -33.64 0.13
N ALA A 82 21.41 -34.47 0.75
CA ALA A 82 22.81 -34.11 0.99
C ALA A 82 23.55 -33.80 -0.33
N GLY A 83 23.14 -34.42 -1.44
CA GLY A 83 23.61 -34.12 -2.79
C GLY A 83 23.27 -32.70 -3.24
N ASP A 84 22.06 -32.20 -2.95
CA ASP A 84 21.65 -30.83 -3.27
C ASP A 84 22.49 -29.78 -2.53
N LEU A 85 22.98 -30.14 -1.34
CA LEU A 85 23.91 -29.32 -0.54
C LEU A 85 25.36 -29.43 -1.04
N GLY A 86 25.64 -30.25 -2.04
CA GLY A 86 27.01 -30.46 -2.55
C GLY A 86 27.87 -31.33 -1.65
N LEU A 87 27.32 -32.41 -1.08
CA LEU A 87 28.06 -33.35 -0.23
C LEU A 87 29.34 -33.89 -0.90
N THR A 88 30.43 -33.82 -0.15
CA THR A 88 31.76 -34.34 -0.44
C THR A 88 32.40 -34.91 0.83
N TYR A 89 33.60 -35.47 0.71
CA TYR A 89 34.45 -35.87 1.83
C TYR A 89 35.82 -35.20 1.71
N THR A 90 36.45 -34.85 2.84
CA THR A 90 37.66 -34.03 2.89
C THR A 90 38.94 -34.83 3.09
N ASN A 91 38.88 -35.99 3.75
CA ASN A 91 40.02 -36.88 3.97
C ASN A 91 40.28 -37.79 2.76
N THR A 92 40.69 -37.20 1.63
CA THR A 92 40.91 -37.92 0.36
C THR A 92 42.03 -38.96 0.40
N ASP A 93 42.89 -38.92 1.42
CA ASP A 93 43.94 -39.90 1.66
C ASP A 93 43.45 -41.15 2.42
N ILE A 94 42.16 -41.26 2.72
CA ILE A 94 41.59 -42.39 3.49
C ILE A 94 41.85 -43.75 2.84
N ALA A 95 41.87 -43.83 1.50
CA ALA A 95 42.19 -45.07 0.79
C ALA A 95 43.65 -45.49 1.03
N CYS A 96 44.57 -44.52 1.02
CA CYS A 96 45.96 -44.72 1.38
C CYS A 96 46.10 -45.10 2.86
N GLN A 97 45.40 -44.41 3.76
CA GLN A 97 45.39 -44.75 5.19
C GLN A 97 44.91 -46.19 5.43
N ALA A 98 43.83 -46.60 4.76
CA ALA A 98 43.29 -47.96 4.80
C ALA A 98 44.28 -49.01 4.26
N LEU A 99 44.96 -48.72 3.15
CA LEU A 99 45.98 -49.59 2.56
C LEU A 99 47.14 -49.84 3.53
N PHE A 100 47.61 -48.79 4.21
CA PHE A 100 48.75 -48.86 5.12
C PHE A 100 48.39 -49.19 6.58
N ALA A 101 47.10 -49.22 6.92
CA ALA A 101 46.62 -49.52 8.26
C ALA A 101 47.12 -50.90 8.72
N GLY A 102 47.86 -50.91 9.84
CA GLY A 102 48.47 -52.12 10.38
C GLY A 102 49.59 -52.77 9.55
N GLN A 103 50.01 -52.15 8.44
CA GLN A 103 51.01 -52.72 7.52
C GLN A 103 52.40 -52.07 7.58
N ARG A 104 52.61 -51.11 8.48
CA ARG A 104 53.91 -50.46 8.71
C ARG A 104 54.75 -51.26 9.72
N GLY A 105 56.06 -51.38 9.46
CA GLY A 105 57.00 -52.05 10.37
C GLY A 105 57.55 -53.39 9.85
N ASN A 106 58.28 -54.12 10.71
CA ASN A 106 58.86 -55.42 10.33
C ASN A 106 57.81 -56.56 10.35
N VAL A 107 58.14 -57.72 9.77
CA VAL A 107 57.21 -58.87 9.61
C VAL A 107 56.54 -59.29 10.92
N LEU A 108 57.23 -59.17 12.06
CA LEU A 108 56.70 -59.53 13.38
C LEU A 108 55.71 -58.49 13.90
N GLU A 109 55.91 -57.21 13.60
CA GLU A 109 54.97 -56.13 13.94
C GLU A 109 53.66 -56.29 13.17
N ARG A 110 53.73 -56.57 11.86
CA ARG A 110 52.53 -56.86 11.05
C ARG A 110 51.73 -58.07 11.56
N PHE A 111 52.41 -59.15 11.94
CA PHE A 111 51.75 -60.33 12.53
C PHE A 111 51.04 -60.02 13.85
N ARG A 112 51.62 -59.14 14.69
CA ARG A 112 50.99 -58.70 15.94
C ARG A 112 49.77 -57.83 15.69
N VAL A 113 49.81 -56.93 14.72
CA VAL A 113 48.65 -56.10 14.36
C VAL A 113 47.51 -56.97 13.83
N GLN A 114 47.80 -57.95 12.99
CA GLN A 114 46.78 -58.89 12.50
C GLN A 114 46.11 -59.67 13.64
N ARG A 115 46.89 -60.20 14.61
CA ARG A 115 46.36 -60.86 15.81
C ARG A 115 45.56 -59.92 16.70
N HIS A 116 45.98 -58.66 16.79
CA HIS A 116 45.27 -57.64 17.55
C HIS A 116 43.91 -57.31 16.94
N LEU A 117 43.82 -57.18 15.61
CA LEU A 117 42.54 -56.98 14.91
C LEU A 117 41.61 -58.20 15.07
N GLU A 118 42.16 -59.42 15.06
CA GLU A 118 41.39 -60.65 15.38
C GLU A 118 40.85 -60.67 16.83
N GLU A 119 41.56 -60.04 17.79
CA GLU A 119 41.21 -60.04 19.22
C GLU A 119 40.35 -58.84 19.66
N THR A 120 40.54 -57.67 19.06
CA THR A 120 39.93 -56.40 19.50
C THR A 120 38.82 -55.89 18.58
N GLY A 121 38.65 -56.50 17.41
CA GLY A 121 37.65 -56.11 16.43
C GLY A 121 38.25 -55.28 15.28
N PRO A 122 37.42 -54.94 14.28
CA PRO A 122 37.88 -54.23 13.09
C PRO A 122 38.36 -52.81 13.41
N GLU A 123 39.34 -52.34 12.65
CA GLU A 123 39.74 -50.93 12.65
C GLU A 123 38.88 -50.19 11.63
N VAL A 124 38.12 -49.20 12.10
CA VAL A 124 37.18 -48.42 11.30
C VAL A 124 37.74 -47.01 11.09
N LEU A 125 37.95 -46.66 9.83
CA LEU A 125 38.31 -45.31 9.42
C LEU A 125 37.03 -44.53 9.06
N GLU A 126 36.84 -43.39 9.70
CA GLU A 126 35.67 -42.53 9.50
C GLU A 126 35.92 -41.51 8.37
N LEU A 127 34.92 -41.32 7.51
CA LEU A 127 34.88 -40.28 6.50
C LEU A 127 34.59 -38.94 7.17
N GLN A 128 35.30 -37.90 6.73
CA GLN A 128 35.03 -36.54 7.14
C GLN A 128 34.24 -35.84 6.05
N PHE A 129 32.96 -35.56 6.30
CA PHE A 129 32.08 -34.96 5.30
C PHE A 129 32.21 -33.43 5.27
N SER A 130 31.88 -32.86 4.11
CA SER A 130 31.68 -31.43 3.93
C SER A 130 30.65 -31.18 2.83
N VAL A 131 30.06 -30.00 2.83
CA VAL A 131 29.13 -29.53 1.79
C VAL A 131 29.69 -28.30 1.10
N ASP A 132 29.14 -27.95 -0.06
CA ASP A 132 29.53 -26.76 -0.81
C ASP A 132 28.72 -25.55 -0.33
N ALA A 133 29.41 -24.51 0.14
CA ALA A 133 28.75 -23.35 0.74
C ALA A 133 27.87 -22.58 -0.26
N GLU A 134 28.22 -22.58 -1.56
CA GLU A 134 27.42 -21.92 -2.60
C GLU A 134 26.17 -22.73 -2.94
N ALA A 135 26.26 -24.06 -2.99
CA ALA A 135 25.12 -24.95 -3.15
C ALA A 135 24.15 -24.84 -1.97
N VAL A 136 24.66 -24.84 -0.73
CA VAL A 136 23.87 -24.60 0.49
C VAL A 136 23.17 -23.24 0.42
N ARG A 137 23.88 -22.18 0.03
CA ARG A 137 23.29 -20.84 -0.13
C ARG A 137 22.18 -20.84 -1.17
N SER A 138 22.42 -21.45 -2.32
CA SER A 138 21.43 -21.54 -3.40
C SER A 138 20.16 -22.29 -2.95
N VAL A 139 20.30 -23.35 -2.16
CA VAL A 139 19.16 -24.05 -1.56
C VAL A 139 18.39 -23.15 -0.60
N ILE A 140 19.10 -22.41 0.28
CA ILE A 140 18.46 -21.52 1.25
C ILE A 140 17.71 -20.39 0.53
N GLU A 141 18.35 -19.71 -0.42
CA GLU A 141 17.76 -18.56 -1.11
C GLU A 141 16.59 -18.95 -2.03
N ASN A 142 16.66 -20.11 -2.69
CA ASN A 142 15.63 -20.49 -3.67
C ASN A 142 14.51 -21.37 -3.10
N GLN A 143 14.79 -22.16 -2.06
CA GLN A 143 13.83 -23.14 -1.54
C GLN A 143 13.40 -22.79 -0.12
N ALA A 144 14.33 -22.36 0.74
CA ALA A 144 14.02 -22.05 2.12
C ALA A 144 13.31 -20.71 2.27
N ALA A 145 13.50 -19.76 1.34
CA ALA A 145 12.81 -18.46 1.34
C ALA A 145 11.28 -18.55 1.37
N ALA A 146 10.70 -19.66 0.89
CA ALA A 146 9.26 -19.94 1.01
C ALA A 146 8.79 -20.18 2.47
N MET A 147 9.73 -20.30 3.41
CA MET A 147 9.47 -20.35 4.86
C MET A 147 9.60 -18.98 5.53
N ASN A 148 9.84 -17.90 4.77
CA ASN A 148 9.72 -16.56 5.32
C ASN A 148 8.26 -16.28 5.63
N THR A 149 8.02 -15.62 6.76
CA THR A 149 6.69 -15.12 7.15
C THR A 149 6.76 -13.61 7.14
N GLU A 150 5.85 -12.95 6.43
CA GLU A 150 5.76 -11.49 6.45
C GLU A 150 5.19 -11.01 7.79
N ALA A 151 5.70 -9.88 8.27
CA ALA A 151 5.11 -9.21 9.42
C ALA A 151 3.72 -8.68 9.06
N VAL A 152 2.81 -8.70 10.03
CA VAL A 152 1.47 -8.13 9.92
C VAL A 152 1.35 -7.08 11.01
N ASP A 153 1.18 -5.82 10.64
CA ASP A 153 1.06 -4.73 11.60
C ASP A 153 -0.26 -4.81 12.39
N ALA A 154 -0.22 -4.34 13.64
CA ALA A 154 -1.42 -4.16 14.43
C ALA A 154 -2.33 -3.12 13.76
N SER A 155 -3.63 -3.38 13.77
CA SER A 155 -4.61 -2.51 13.12
C SER A 155 -5.84 -2.30 13.99
N LEU A 156 -6.62 -1.27 13.66
CA LEU A 156 -7.83 -0.89 14.37
C LEU A 156 -8.99 -0.79 13.40
N THR A 157 -10.06 -1.54 13.66
CA THR A 157 -11.31 -1.45 12.90
C THR A 157 -12.46 -0.98 13.78
N LEU A 158 -13.46 -0.33 13.16
CA LEU A 158 -14.72 0.01 13.82
C LEU A 158 -15.80 -0.99 13.36
N GLU A 159 -16.16 -1.92 14.24
CA GLU A 159 -17.11 -3.01 13.98
C GLU A 159 -18.32 -2.88 14.90
N ASP A 160 -19.53 -2.85 14.34
CA ASP A 160 -20.79 -2.71 15.11
C ASP A 160 -20.78 -1.56 16.15
N GLY A 161 -20.07 -0.47 15.82
CA GLY A 161 -19.95 0.71 16.67
C GLY A 161 -18.93 0.58 17.81
N SER A 162 -18.10 -0.45 17.81
CA SER A 162 -17.01 -0.67 18.77
C SER A 162 -15.67 -0.82 18.06
N PHE A 163 -14.61 -0.29 18.66
CA PHE A 163 -13.27 -0.47 18.14
C PHE A 163 -12.74 -1.88 18.46
N VAL A 164 -12.17 -2.53 17.44
CA VAL A 164 -11.54 -3.85 17.54
C VAL A 164 -10.07 -3.68 17.16
N VAL A 165 -9.20 -3.94 18.14
CA VAL A 165 -7.74 -4.00 17.93
C VAL A 165 -7.41 -5.39 17.41
N HIS A 166 -6.80 -5.45 16.23
CA HIS A 166 -6.21 -6.66 15.69
C HIS A 166 -4.72 -6.64 16.03
N GLU A 167 -4.27 -7.60 16.84
CA GLU A 167 -2.86 -7.70 17.20
C GLU A 167 -2.01 -7.98 15.96
N GLY A 168 -0.84 -7.31 15.91
CA GLY A 168 0.16 -7.60 14.89
C GLY A 168 0.80 -8.97 15.10
N GLN A 169 1.48 -9.44 14.07
CA GLN A 169 2.24 -10.68 14.07
C GLN A 169 3.62 -10.42 13.48
N ASP A 170 4.68 -10.69 14.25
CA ASP A 170 6.05 -10.57 13.75
C ASP A 170 6.30 -11.46 12.53
N GLY A 171 7.07 -10.91 11.61
CA GLY A 171 7.64 -11.61 10.48
C GLY A 171 8.96 -12.30 10.84
N TYR A 172 9.33 -13.27 10.03
CA TYR A 172 10.57 -14.01 10.16
C TYR A 172 11.21 -14.18 8.79
N VAL A 173 12.45 -13.73 8.66
CA VAL A 173 13.22 -13.83 7.43
C VAL A 173 14.44 -14.70 7.68
N ILE A 174 14.68 -15.68 6.83
CA ILE A 174 15.87 -16.53 6.95
C ILE A 174 17.13 -15.69 6.71
N ASN A 175 18.02 -15.68 7.69
CA ASN A 175 19.35 -15.13 7.57
C ASN A 175 20.21 -16.13 6.78
N ALA A 176 20.37 -15.89 5.48
CA ALA A 176 21.07 -16.80 4.59
C ALA A 176 22.52 -17.05 5.03
N ASP A 177 23.25 -16.00 5.41
CA ASP A 177 24.67 -16.10 5.78
C ASP A 177 24.88 -16.97 7.03
N ALA A 178 24.16 -16.66 8.11
CA ALA A 178 24.24 -17.41 9.36
C ALA A 178 23.70 -18.84 9.21
N SER A 179 22.69 -19.02 8.35
CA SER A 179 22.14 -20.34 8.05
C SER A 179 23.10 -21.21 7.26
N VAL A 180 23.80 -20.67 6.26
CA VAL A 180 24.84 -21.39 5.50
C VAL A 180 25.92 -21.89 6.44
N GLU A 181 26.45 -21.03 7.30
CA GLU A 181 27.47 -21.41 8.29
C GLU A 181 26.99 -22.54 9.19
N LYS A 182 25.74 -22.45 9.67
CA LYS A 182 25.14 -23.47 10.54
C LYS A 182 24.95 -24.82 9.84
N VAL A 183 24.52 -24.83 8.58
CA VAL A 183 24.37 -26.05 7.78
C VAL A 183 25.73 -26.68 7.49
N VAL A 184 26.73 -25.89 7.10
CA VAL A 184 28.10 -26.37 6.84
C VAL A 184 28.71 -26.98 8.10
N ASN A 185 28.55 -26.33 9.25
CA ASN A 185 29.05 -26.84 10.54
C ASN A 185 28.34 -28.14 10.93
N TYR A 186 27.01 -28.21 10.83
CA TYR A 186 26.26 -29.44 11.09
C TYR A 186 26.73 -30.60 10.21
N MET A 187 26.84 -30.36 8.90
CA MET A 187 27.23 -31.40 7.93
C MET A 187 28.67 -31.88 8.10
N SER A 188 29.56 -31.07 8.67
CA SER A 188 30.98 -31.41 8.85
C SER A 188 31.34 -31.93 10.25
N GLN A 189 30.56 -31.60 11.28
CA GLN A 189 30.89 -31.91 12.67
C GLN A 189 29.90 -32.87 13.34
N GLU A 190 28.64 -32.87 12.92
CA GLU A 190 27.56 -33.61 13.60
C GLU A 190 26.93 -34.69 12.73
N TRP A 191 26.94 -34.51 11.40
CA TRP A 191 26.33 -35.46 10.48
C TRP A 191 27.28 -36.61 10.13
N HIS A 192 26.87 -37.84 10.45
CA HIS A 192 27.63 -39.07 10.22
C HIS A 192 26.95 -40.02 9.21
N GLY A 193 26.16 -39.46 8.29
CA GLY A 193 25.44 -40.23 7.26
C GLY A 193 23.97 -40.52 7.60
N GLY A 194 23.16 -40.72 6.56
CA GLY A 194 21.72 -40.97 6.68
C GLY A 194 20.90 -39.69 6.89
N ASN A 195 19.63 -39.85 7.26
CA ASN A 195 18.71 -38.71 7.38
C ASN A 195 19.05 -37.84 8.60
N GLY A 196 18.95 -36.53 8.44
CA GLY A 196 19.28 -35.57 9.48
C GLY A 196 18.47 -34.28 9.38
N GLY A 197 18.76 -33.31 10.23
CA GLY A 197 18.09 -32.02 10.17
C GLY A 197 18.81 -30.92 10.94
N VAL A 198 18.66 -29.69 10.44
CA VAL A 198 19.31 -28.49 10.98
C VAL A 198 18.29 -27.36 11.03
N VAL A 199 18.33 -26.58 12.11
CA VAL A 199 17.47 -25.40 12.29
C VAL A 199 18.21 -24.20 11.70
N LEU A 200 17.62 -23.55 10.71
CA LEU A 200 18.15 -22.34 10.08
C LEU A 200 18.10 -21.15 11.07
N VAL A 201 18.86 -20.12 10.77
CA VAL A 201 18.86 -18.86 11.53
C VAL A 201 17.88 -17.90 10.87
N THR A 202 17.02 -17.28 11.66
CA THR A 202 16.04 -16.29 11.21
C THR A 202 16.24 -14.97 11.93
N ASP A 203 16.13 -13.88 11.20
CA ASP A 203 15.99 -12.53 11.74
C ASP A 203 14.49 -12.23 11.93
N VAL A 204 14.15 -11.48 12.98
CA VAL A 204 12.79 -11.06 13.29
C VAL A 204 12.52 -9.72 12.60
N ASP A 205 11.41 -9.64 11.89
CA ASP A 205 10.84 -8.41 11.36
C ASP A 205 9.66 -8.02 12.26
N GLU A 206 9.85 -7.05 13.15
CA GLU A 206 8.86 -6.72 14.19
C GLU A 206 7.62 -6.08 13.56
N ALA A 207 6.43 -6.56 13.94
CA ALA A 207 5.17 -5.94 13.53
C ALA A 207 5.08 -4.50 14.07
N GLN A 208 4.59 -3.58 13.25
CA GLN A 208 4.36 -2.21 13.67
C GLN A 208 2.99 -2.06 14.33
N GLY A 209 2.84 -0.96 15.08
CA GLY A 209 1.59 -0.60 15.75
C GLY A 209 1.49 -1.12 17.18
N ASP A 210 1.33 -0.19 18.10
CA ASP A 210 1.24 -0.47 19.53
C ASP A 210 -0.23 -0.76 19.90
N THR A 211 -0.53 -2.03 20.21
CA THR A 211 -1.88 -2.49 20.55
C THR A 211 -2.42 -1.85 21.83
N GLU A 212 -1.55 -1.52 22.80
CA GLU A 212 -1.94 -0.82 24.01
C GLU A 212 -2.34 0.63 23.69
N GLN A 213 -1.61 1.28 22.78
CA GLN A 213 -1.96 2.62 22.29
C GLN A 213 -3.24 2.61 21.45
N LEU A 214 -3.43 1.64 20.56
CA LEU A 214 -4.64 1.51 19.76
C LEU A 214 -5.89 1.32 20.63
N ALA A 215 -5.76 0.64 21.77
CA ALA A 215 -6.85 0.46 22.73
C ALA A 215 -7.31 1.77 23.41
N LEU A 216 -6.53 2.85 23.35
CA LEU A 216 -6.92 4.18 23.83
C LEU A 216 -7.91 4.89 22.91
N VAL A 217 -8.12 4.38 21.69
CA VAL A 217 -9.02 5.00 20.71
C VAL A 217 -10.46 4.57 21.01
N HIS A 218 -11.23 5.43 21.66
CA HIS A 218 -12.65 5.19 21.94
C HIS A 218 -13.54 6.43 21.99
N ASP A 219 -12.99 7.62 22.23
CA ASP A 219 -13.75 8.86 22.39
C ASP A 219 -13.87 9.63 21.08
N ALA A 220 -15.05 10.21 20.81
CA ALA A 220 -15.23 11.11 19.68
C ALA A 220 -14.66 12.51 20.01
N LEU A 221 -13.48 12.82 19.46
CA LEU A 221 -12.79 14.09 19.70
C LEU A 221 -13.39 15.25 18.89
N GLY A 222 -13.85 14.97 17.67
CA GLY A 222 -14.43 15.99 16.80
C GLY A 222 -15.20 15.38 15.65
N SER A 223 -16.29 16.04 15.25
CA SER A 223 -17.10 15.59 14.12
C SER A 223 -17.65 16.75 13.30
N SER A 224 -17.82 16.53 12.00
CA SER A 224 -18.48 17.49 11.12
C SER A 224 -19.20 16.78 10.00
N SER A 225 -20.21 17.45 9.45
CA SER A 225 -20.87 17.03 8.23
C SER A 225 -21.21 18.22 7.33
N THR A 226 -21.41 17.97 6.03
CA THR A 226 -21.92 18.96 5.07
C THR A 226 -22.92 18.32 4.09
N ASP A 227 -23.95 19.09 3.69
CA ASP A 227 -24.94 18.64 2.71
C ASP A 227 -24.38 18.63 1.29
N TYR A 228 -24.67 17.57 0.55
CA TYR A 228 -24.43 17.48 -0.88
C TYR A 228 -25.61 16.81 -1.62
N SER A 229 -26.78 16.78 -1.00
CA SER A 229 -27.99 16.09 -1.50
C SER A 229 -28.44 16.57 -2.88
N SER A 230 -28.21 17.85 -3.19
CA SER A 230 -28.51 18.51 -4.48
C SER A 230 -27.55 18.14 -5.62
N SER A 231 -26.49 17.41 -5.35
CA SER A 231 -25.47 17.05 -6.34
C SER A 231 -25.98 16.06 -7.40
N ASN A 232 -25.42 16.14 -8.60
CA ASN A 232 -25.62 15.09 -9.62
C ASN A 232 -24.92 13.77 -9.23
N SER A 233 -25.24 12.69 -9.94
CA SER A 233 -24.72 11.33 -9.65
C SER A 233 -23.20 11.25 -9.63
N ASN A 234 -22.51 11.87 -10.60
CA ASN A 234 -21.06 11.79 -10.73
C ASN A 234 -20.36 12.51 -9.56
N ARG A 235 -20.83 13.72 -9.22
CA ARG A 235 -20.34 14.43 -8.03
C ARG A 235 -20.59 13.63 -6.76
N LYS A 236 -21.74 12.96 -6.63
CA LYS A 236 -22.03 12.12 -5.46
C LYS A 236 -21.10 10.91 -5.35
N GLN A 237 -20.77 10.29 -6.48
CA GLN A 237 -19.79 9.22 -6.55
C GLN A 237 -18.41 9.70 -6.09
N ASN A 238 -17.94 10.85 -6.60
CA ASN A 238 -16.64 11.41 -6.22
C ASN A 238 -16.55 11.71 -4.72
N VAL A 239 -17.58 12.35 -4.14
CA VAL A 239 -17.64 12.64 -2.70
C VAL A 239 -17.60 11.35 -1.89
N ARG A 240 -18.32 10.31 -2.32
CA ARG A 240 -18.28 9.01 -1.65
C ARG A 240 -16.91 8.37 -1.72
N ARG A 241 -16.30 8.34 -2.91
CA ARG A 241 -14.97 7.76 -3.10
C ARG A 241 -13.91 8.45 -2.24
N GLY A 242 -13.93 9.78 -2.18
CA GLY A 242 -13.02 10.54 -1.31
C GLY A 242 -13.22 10.23 0.18
N ALA A 243 -14.47 10.04 0.62
CA ALA A 243 -14.77 9.63 2.00
C ALA A 243 -14.25 8.22 2.30
N GLU A 244 -14.46 7.27 1.37
CA GLU A 244 -14.01 5.88 1.50
C GLU A 244 -12.49 5.76 1.59
N LEU A 245 -11.75 6.58 0.84
CA LEU A 245 -10.28 6.58 0.84
C LEU A 245 -9.69 7.11 2.16
N ILE A 246 -10.39 8.03 2.83
CA ILE A 246 -9.95 8.62 4.12
C ILE A 246 -10.49 7.80 5.31
N ASN A 247 -11.61 7.09 5.12
CA ASN A 247 -12.21 6.31 6.19
C ASN A 247 -11.31 5.14 6.60
N GLY A 248 -11.09 4.99 7.90
CA GLY A 248 -10.26 3.92 8.45
C GLY A 248 -8.80 4.29 8.69
N THR A 249 -8.39 5.53 8.38
CA THR A 249 -7.03 5.96 8.65
C THR A 249 -6.78 6.03 10.16
N VAL A 250 -5.72 5.37 10.61
CA VAL A 250 -5.14 5.54 11.94
C VAL A 250 -3.92 6.45 11.81
N LEU A 251 -3.82 7.47 12.66
CA LEU A 251 -2.61 8.30 12.78
C LEU A 251 -2.04 8.18 14.19
N TYR A 252 -0.78 7.78 14.31
CA TYR A 252 -0.04 7.77 15.55
C TYR A 252 0.42 9.17 15.97
N PRO A 253 0.73 9.38 17.26
CA PRO A 253 1.30 10.64 17.75
C PRO A 253 2.49 11.12 16.91
N GLY A 254 2.39 12.36 16.42
CA GLY A 254 3.41 13.03 15.61
C GLY A 254 3.31 12.77 14.10
N GLU A 255 2.45 11.86 13.64
CA GLU A 255 2.24 11.63 12.20
C GLU A 255 1.41 12.76 11.57
N GLU A 256 1.71 13.07 10.31
CA GLU A 256 1.01 14.06 9.50
C GLU A 256 0.11 13.36 8.47
N PHE A 257 -1.13 13.82 8.32
CA PHE A 257 -2.03 13.41 7.25
C PHE A 257 -2.03 14.44 6.13
N SER A 258 -1.99 13.96 4.88
CA SER A 258 -2.24 14.75 3.67
C SER A 258 -3.55 14.31 3.03
N VAL A 259 -4.49 15.24 2.88
CA VAL A 259 -5.74 14.91 2.17
C VAL A 259 -5.47 14.62 0.71
N GLU A 260 -4.63 15.42 0.03
CA GLU A 260 -4.30 15.20 -1.37
C GLU A 260 -3.74 13.79 -1.58
N GLU A 261 -2.72 13.40 -0.83
CA GLU A 261 -2.08 12.07 -0.94
C GLU A 261 -3.06 10.92 -0.75
N ALA A 262 -4.03 11.07 0.16
CA ALA A 262 -5.03 10.06 0.42
C ALA A 262 -6.06 9.90 -0.73
N VAL A 263 -6.31 10.95 -1.51
CA VAL A 263 -7.43 10.96 -2.49
C VAL A 263 -6.99 10.92 -3.95
N VAL A 264 -5.71 11.17 -4.26
CA VAL A 264 -5.15 11.08 -5.62
C VAL A 264 -4.80 9.64 -6.01
N PRO A 265 -4.69 9.33 -7.32
CA PRO A 265 -4.94 10.18 -8.49
C PRO A 265 -6.44 10.40 -8.76
N PHE A 266 -6.78 11.53 -9.39
CA PHE A 266 -8.15 11.83 -9.82
C PHE A 266 -8.44 11.28 -11.23
N ASP A 267 -8.70 9.99 -11.32
CA ASP A 267 -9.04 9.30 -12.58
C ASP A 267 -10.15 8.23 -12.42
N GLU A 268 -10.57 7.67 -13.55
CA GLU A 268 -11.60 6.63 -13.59
C GLU A 268 -11.16 5.32 -12.91
N GLU A 269 -9.87 4.96 -13.00
CA GLU A 269 -9.33 3.74 -12.39
C GLU A 269 -9.37 3.81 -10.86
N ASN A 270 -9.18 4.99 -10.28
CA ASN A 270 -9.35 5.26 -8.86
C ASN A 270 -10.83 5.52 -8.48
N GLY A 271 -11.77 5.27 -9.39
CA GLY A 271 -13.21 5.28 -9.11
C GLY A 271 -13.89 6.66 -9.21
N TYR A 272 -13.21 7.66 -9.75
CA TYR A 272 -13.79 8.98 -9.98
C TYR A 272 -14.56 9.08 -11.30
N ALA A 273 -15.49 10.02 -11.36
CA ALA A 273 -16.26 10.36 -12.54
C ALA A 273 -16.11 11.86 -12.89
N PRO A 274 -16.26 12.25 -14.17
CA PRO A 274 -16.28 13.65 -14.56
C PRO A 274 -17.42 14.39 -13.88
N ALA A 275 -17.11 15.47 -13.18
CA ALA A 275 -18.07 16.35 -12.53
C ALA A 275 -17.59 17.80 -12.58
N ALA A 276 -18.54 18.74 -12.48
CA ALA A 276 -18.23 20.17 -12.44
C ALA A 276 -17.25 20.50 -11.29
N SER A 277 -16.17 21.17 -11.63
CA SER A 277 -15.12 21.69 -10.75
C SER A 277 -14.78 23.12 -11.14
N TYR A 278 -14.19 23.87 -10.21
CA TYR A 278 -13.74 25.23 -10.46
C TYR A 278 -12.28 25.24 -10.87
N GLU A 279 -11.99 25.69 -12.09
CA GLU A 279 -10.63 25.85 -12.60
C GLU A 279 -10.46 27.26 -13.15
N MET A 280 -9.50 28.01 -12.60
CA MET A 280 -9.17 29.39 -13.01
C MET A 280 -10.39 30.35 -13.11
N GLY A 281 -11.40 30.18 -12.24
CA GLY A 281 -12.61 31.01 -12.24
C GLY A 281 -13.72 30.54 -13.17
N ASN A 282 -13.52 29.44 -13.91
CA ASN A 282 -14.53 28.80 -14.76
C ASN A 282 -15.02 27.49 -14.15
N VAL A 283 -16.22 27.07 -14.55
CA VAL A 283 -16.74 25.72 -14.26
C VAL A 283 -16.34 24.81 -15.41
N VAL A 284 -15.51 23.80 -15.10
CA VAL A 284 -15.03 22.78 -16.04
C VAL A 284 -15.42 21.39 -15.54
N GLU A 285 -15.57 20.42 -16.43
CA GLU A 285 -15.75 19.02 -16.01
C GLU A 285 -14.37 18.38 -15.78
N THR A 286 -14.10 17.98 -14.54
CA THR A 286 -12.88 17.25 -14.16
C THR A 286 -13.24 15.99 -13.40
N TYR A 287 -12.35 15.00 -13.43
CA TYR A 287 -12.38 13.93 -12.43
C TYR A 287 -12.16 14.53 -11.03
N GLY A 288 -12.77 13.93 -10.01
CA GLY A 288 -12.65 14.41 -8.62
C GLY A 288 -13.49 15.66 -8.29
N GLY A 289 -14.38 16.12 -9.18
CA GLY A 289 -15.31 17.21 -8.86
C GLY A 289 -16.15 16.88 -7.62
N GLY A 290 -15.98 17.65 -6.54
CA GLY A 290 -16.58 17.42 -5.22
C GLY A 290 -15.59 17.19 -4.07
N ILE A 291 -14.32 16.85 -4.36
CA ILE A 291 -13.33 16.50 -3.33
C ILE A 291 -12.96 17.66 -2.40
N CYS A 292 -12.99 18.92 -2.84
CA CYS A 292 -12.78 20.05 -1.93
C CYS A 292 -13.83 20.12 -0.80
N GLN A 293 -15.06 19.60 -1.04
CA GLN A 293 -16.07 19.49 0.02
C GLN A 293 -15.73 18.39 1.02
N VAL A 294 -15.11 17.29 0.57
CA VAL A 294 -14.57 16.22 1.44
C VAL A 294 -13.46 16.80 2.33
N SER A 295 -12.46 17.46 1.74
CA SER A 295 -11.37 18.14 2.46
C SER A 295 -11.90 19.15 3.47
N THR A 296 -12.84 20.01 3.07
CA THR A 296 -13.47 20.98 3.97
C THR A 296 -14.21 20.30 5.13
N THR A 297 -14.93 19.22 4.88
CA THR A 297 -15.67 18.51 5.93
C THR A 297 -14.70 17.88 6.94
N LEU A 298 -13.61 17.28 6.47
CA LEU A 298 -12.56 16.75 7.34
C LEU A 298 -11.88 17.87 8.14
N TYR A 299 -11.54 18.99 7.51
CA TYR A 299 -10.96 20.16 8.19
C TYR A 299 -11.81 20.62 9.37
N LEU A 300 -13.13 20.65 9.21
CA LEU A 300 -14.03 21.01 10.30
C LEU A 300 -14.10 19.98 11.43
N ALA A 301 -13.93 18.68 11.14
CA ALA A 301 -13.80 17.65 12.16
C ALA A 301 -12.45 17.78 12.89
N VAL A 302 -11.37 18.00 12.14
CA VAL A 302 -10.00 18.25 12.63
C VAL A 302 -9.95 19.45 13.58
N LEU A 303 -10.57 20.57 13.21
CA LEU A 303 -10.68 21.72 14.09
C LEU A 303 -11.37 21.37 15.41
N ARG A 304 -12.49 20.63 15.37
CA ARG A 304 -13.22 20.25 16.59
C ARG A 304 -12.48 19.22 17.45
N ALA A 305 -11.69 18.35 16.82
CA ALA A 305 -10.74 17.48 17.49
C ALA A 305 -9.50 18.24 18.03
N GLU A 306 -9.36 19.52 17.67
CA GLU A 306 -8.26 20.41 18.05
C GLU A 306 -6.88 19.89 17.63
N LEU A 307 -6.81 19.16 16.52
CA LEU A 307 -5.53 18.74 15.96
C LEU A 307 -4.81 19.92 15.30
N GLU A 308 -3.48 19.83 15.21
CA GLU A 308 -2.63 20.87 14.63
C GLU A 308 -2.75 20.88 13.10
N VAL A 309 -3.27 21.97 12.54
CA VAL A 309 -3.34 22.18 11.09
C VAL A 309 -2.02 22.79 10.60
N THR A 310 -1.29 22.06 9.77
CA THR A 310 0.02 22.46 9.24
C THR A 310 -0.07 23.14 7.87
N GLU A 311 -1.06 22.76 7.06
CA GLU A 311 -1.36 23.41 5.78
C GLU A 311 -2.86 23.56 5.58
N ARG A 312 -3.29 24.76 5.19
CA ARG A 312 -4.67 25.01 4.75
C ARG A 312 -4.73 26.17 3.77
N SER A 313 -5.50 25.97 2.70
CA SER A 313 -5.84 27.02 1.72
C SER A 313 -7.35 27.25 1.63
N ASN A 314 -7.81 28.48 1.37
CA ASN A 314 -9.19 28.72 0.97
C ASN A 314 -9.40 28.57 -0.55
N HIS A 315 -10.67 28.42 -0.94
CA HIS A 315 -11.12 28.57 -2.31
C HIS A 315 -10.93 30.02 -2.79
N SER A 316 -10.67 30.20 -4.08
CA SER A 316 -10.56 31.52 -4.70
C SER A 316 -11.91 32.24 -4.82
N MET A 317 -13.02 31.49 -4.84
CA MET A 317 -14.40 31.99 -4.84
C MET A 317 -15.16 31.38 -3.67
N ILE A 318 -16.23 32.04 -3.22
CA ILE A 318 -17.00 31.58 -2.07
C ILE A 318 -17.69 30.23 -2.36
N VAL A 319 -17.72 29.36 -1.35
CA VAL A 319 -18.46 28.09 -1.38
C VAL A 319 -19.68 28.18 -0.46
N ASN A 320 -20.76 27.47 -0.80
CA ASN A 320 -22.05 27.61 -0.10
C ASN A 320 -22.30 26.55 0.98
N TYR A 321 -21.47 25.51 1.07
CA TYR A 321 -21.65 24.42 2.05
C TYR A 321 -21.05 24.73 3.43
N VAL A 322 -20.27 25.81 3.58
CA VAL A 322 -19.73 26.31 4.85
C VAL A 322 -19.68 27.84 4.86
N LYS A 323 -19.51 28.44 6.05
CA LYS A 323 -19.32 29.88 6.20
C LYS A 323 -17.92 30.31 5.68
N PRO A 324 -17.71 31.60 5.35
CA PRO A 324 -16.38 32.11 5.02
C PRO A 324 -15.31 31.73 6.06
N SER A 325 -14.08 31.49 5.63
CA SER A 325 -12.93 31.03 6.43
C SER A 325 -13.04 29.64 7.07
N MET A 326 -14.13 28.90 6.81
CA MET A 326 -14.35 27.54 7.31
C MET A 326 -14.08 26.44 6.26
N ASP A 327 -13.65 26.81 5.06
CA ASP A 327 -13.31 25.87 3.97
C ASP A 327 -11.86 25.43 4.00
N ALA A 328 -11.56 24.28 3.39
CA ALA A 328 -10.20 23.85 3.05
C ALA A 328 -10.22 23.36 1.60
N ALA A 329 -9.48 24.06 0.73
CA ALA A 329 -9.39 23.77 -0.69
C ALA A 329 -8.10 23.00 -0.98
N ILE A 330 -8.22 21.95 -1.80
CA ILE A 330 -7.08 21.23 -2.35
C ILE A 330 -7.05 21.38 -3.87
N ALA A 331 -5.87 21.20 -4.45
CA ALA A 331 -5.63 21.20 -5.88
C ALA A 331 -4.35 20.40 -6.13
N GLU A 332 -4.46 19.35 -6.95
CA GLU A 332 -3.37 18.41 -7.20
C GLU A 332 -2.06 19.14 -7.60
N GLY A 333 -0.98 18.88 -6.86
CA GLY A 333 0.35 19.48 -7.02
C GLY A 333 0.47 20.95 -6.63
N TYR A 334 -0.57 21.58 -6.05
CA TYR A 334 -0.57 23.01 -5.75
C TYR A 334 -1.11 23.39 -4.37
N LYS A 335 -2.17 22.74 -3.87
CA LYS A 335 -2.77 23.02 -2.55
C LYS A 335 -3.13 21.72 -1.86
N ASP A 336 -2.82 21.63 -0.59
CA ASP A 336 -3.23 20.52 0.25
C ASP A 336 -3.94 21.02 1.52
N PHE A 337 -4.60 20.09 2.21
CA PHE A 337 -4.98 20.22 3.60
C PHE A 337 -4.21 19.18 4.40
N ARG A 338 -3.33 19.66 5.28
CA ARG A 338 -2.47 18.83 6.13
C ARG A 338 -2.68 19.13 7.61
N PHE A 339 -2.60 18.09 8.42
CA PHE A 339 -2.66 18.20 9.87
C PHE A 339 -1.87 17.09 10.55
N VAL A 340 -1.39 17.37 11.76
CA VAL A 340 -0.61 16.44 12.57
C VAL A 340 -1.45 15.93 13.73
N ASN A 341 -1.33 14.64 14.05
CA ASN A 341 -1.81 14.12 15.33
C ASN A 341 -0.86 14.59 16.45
N ASN A 342 -1.13 15.77 17.01
CA ASN A 342 -0.37 16.36 18.11
C ASN A 342 -0.81 15.86 19.50
N THR A 343 -1.59 14.77 19.57
CA THR A 343 -2.03 14.16 20.84
C THR A 343 -1.03 13.10 21.33
N ASP A 344 -1.26 12.53 22.51
CA ASP A 344 -0.42 11.49 23.12
C ASP A 344 -0.87 10.05 22.79
N ALA A 345 -1.96 9.90 22.02
CA ALA A 345 -2.52 8.63 21.60
C ALA A 345 -2.82 8.62 20.09
N PRO A 346 -2.98 7.44 19.47
CA PRO A 346 -3.45 7.35 18.10
C PRO A 346 -4.84 7.98 17.95
N ILE A 347 -5.15 8.41 16.72
CA ILE A 347 -6.50 8.80 16.33
C ILE A 347 -6.98 7.93 15.18
N TYR A 348 -8.30 7.75 15.08
CA TYR A 348 -8.96 7.06 13.98
C TYR A 348 -9.91 8.01 13.24
N ILE A 349 -9.79 8.09 11.92
CA ILE A 349 -10.65 8.91 11.07
C ILE A 349 -11.76 8.04 10.50
N MET A 350 -12.99 8.22 11.00
CA MET A 350 -14.17 7.61 10.42
C MET A 350 -14.81 8.59 9.42
N GLY A 351 -15.00 8.15 8.18
CA GLY A 351 -15.64 8.92 7.12
C GLY A 351 -16.87 8.21 6.56
N TYR A 352 -17.93 8.96 6.24
CA TYR A 352 -19.14 8.41 5.62
C TYR A 352 -19.75 9.37 4.59
N ALA A 353 -20.39 8.83 3.56
CA ALA A 353 -21.06 9.60 2.51
C ALA A 353 -22.30 8.85 1.97
N ASP A 354 -23.50 9.25 2.40
CA ASP A 354 -24.73 8.45 2.19
C ASP A 354 -25.55 8.85 0.95
N GLY A 355 -25.08 9.83 0.18
CA GLY A 355 -25.78 10.41 -0.98
C GLY A 355 -26.55 11.69 -0.66
N SER A 356 -26.62 12.08 0.61
CA SER A 356 -27.18 13.34 1.10
C SER A 356 -26.19 14.14 1.93
N GLU A 357 -25.44 13.47 2.80
CA GLU A 357 -24.48 14.09 3.72
C GLU A 357 -23.12 13.37 3.69
N ILE A 358 -22.05 14.15 3.64
CA ILE A 358 -20.67 13.69 3.87
C ILE A 358 -20.32 14.07 5.30
N GLY A 359 -19.71 13.17 6.06
CA GLY A 359 -19.27 13.46 7.42
C GLY A 359 -18.00 12.73 7.82
N PHE A 360 -17.33 13.30 8.81
CA PHE A 360 -16.16 12.73 9.46
C PHE A 360 -16.30 12.80 10.97
N ILE A 361 -15.85 11.74 11.65
CA ILE A 361 -15.67 11.67 13.09
C ILE A 361 -14.23 11.24 13.37
N ILE A 362 -13.51 12.05 14.16
CA ILE A 362 -12.17 11.73 14.63
C ILE A 362 -12.31 11.14 16.02
N TYR A 363 -11.93 9.87 16.16
CA TYR A 363 -11.86 9.18 17.43
C TYR A 363 -10.43 9.20 17.98
N GLY A 364 -10.29 9.14 19.30
CA GLY A 364 -9.00 9.07 19.97
C GLY A 364 -9.19 8.95 21.49
N HIS A 365 -8.24 9.47 22.25
CA HIS A 365 -8.26 9.51 23.71
C HIS A 365 -8.60 10.92 24.20
N GLU A 366 -9.77 11.12 24.80
CA GLU A 366 -10.20 12.44 25.26
C GLU A 366 -9.52 12.83 26.58
N THR A 367 -8.63 13.82 26.50
CA THR A 367 -7.89 14.33 27.67
C THR A 367 -8.27 15.77 28.04
N ARG A 368 -9.16 16.43 27.29
CA ARG A 368 -9.56 17.83 27.51
C ARG A 368 -10.52 17.95 28.69
N ASP A 369 -10.51 19.11 29.34
CA ASP A 369 -11.39 19.40 30.48
C ASP A 369 -12.88 19.32 30.07
N PRO A 370 -13.72 18.50 30.72
CA PRO A 370 -15.15 18.38 30.38
C PRO A 370 -15.95 19.67 30.64
N ASN A 371 -15.43 20.62 31.42
CA ASN A 371 -16.06 21.93 31.65
C ASN A 371 -15.66 22.98 30.60
N ARG A 372 -14.88 22.58 29.59
CA ARG A 372 -14.43 23.42 28.49
C ARG A 372 -15.26 23.14 27.25
N THR A 373 -15.68 24.19 26.57
CA THR A 373 -16.30 24.09 25.24
C THR A 373 -15.50 24.88 24.22
N VAL A 374 -15.45 24.36 23.00
CA VAL A 374 -14.78 24.99 21.85
C VAL A 374 -15.77 25.18 20.72
N THR A 375 -15.85 26.40 20.21
CA THR A 375 -16.62 26.71 19.01
C THR A 375 -15.75 27.43 17.99
N TYR A 376 -16.15 27.34 16.73
CA TYR A 376 -15.46 28.00 15.62
C TYR A 376 -16.40 29.01 14.96
N GLU A 377 -16.01 30.28 14.96
CA GLU A 377 -16.85 31.40 14.54
C GLU A 377 -16.22 32.16 13.38
N SER A 378 -16.93 32.18 12.25
CA SER A 378 -16.58 32.98 11.08
C SER A 378 -17.01 34.44 11.28
N GLU A 379 -16.10 35.38 11.04
CA GLU A 379 -16.36 36.82 10.99
C GLU A 379 -16.03 37.38 9.61
N THR A 380 -17.04 37.84 8.89
CA THR A 380 -16.88 38.58 7.64
C THR A 380 -16.39 39.99 7.91
N LEU A 381 -15.28 40.37 7.28
CA LEU A 381 -14.65 41.68 7.42
C LEU A 381 -15.08 42.65 6.32
N THR A 382 -15.13 42.17 5.06
CA THR A 382 -15.61 42.95 3.91
C THR A 382 -16.46 42.09 3.00
N THR A 383 -17.44 42.73 2.35
CA THR A 383 -18.27 42.15 1.30
C THR A 383 -18.15 43.00 0.05
N THR A 384 -17.93 42.36 -1.10
CA THR A 384 -17.86 42.98 -2.42
C THR A 384 -18.93 42.36 -3.31
N GLU A 385 -20.06 43.05 -3.47
CA GLU A 385 -21.19 42.59 -4.28
C GLU A 385 -20.77 42.24 -5.72
N SER A 386 -21.39 41.21 -6.29
CA SER A 386 -21.23 40.86 -7.71
C SER A 386 -21.59 42.06 -8.60
N THR A 387 -20.80 42.29 -9.65
CA THR A 387 -21.11 43.28 -10.69
C THR A 387 -21.69 42.60 -11.92
N THR A 388 -22.23 43.36 -12.87
CA THR A 388 -22.60 42.82 -14.20
C THR A 388 -21.40 42.95 -15.14
N GLU A 389 -21.30 42.10 -16.17
CA GLU A 389 -20.42 42.26 -17.32
C GLU A 389 -21.20 41.97 -18.61
N LEU A 390 -21.23 42.92 -19.54
CA LEU A 390 -21.87 42.75 -20.84
C LEU A 390 -20.82 42.51 -21.93
N VAL A 391 -20.97 41.41 -22.67
CA VAL A 391 -20.10 41.07 -23.79
C VAL A 391 -20.90 41.06 -25.10
N GLU A 392 -20.32 41.60 -26.16
CA GLU A 392 -20.92 41.61 -27.49
C GLU A 392 -20.94 40.20 -28.09
N ASP A 393 -22.09 39.77 -28.60
CA ASP A 393 -22.24 38.57 -29.43
C ASP A 393 -22.78 38.95 -30.81
N SER A 394 -21.87 39.14 -31.76
CA SER A 394 -22.21 39.51 -33.13
C SER A 394 -22.91 38.40 -33.92
N SER A 395 -22.98 37.18 -33.39
CA SER A 395 -23.69 36.06 -34.01
C SER A 395 -25.14 35.97 -33.55
N ALA A 396 -25.41 36.40 -32.31
CA ALA A 396 -26.74 36.37 -31.72
C ALA A 396 -27.64 37.50 -32.23
N SER A 397 -28.94 37.20 -32.37
CA SER A 397 -29.94 38.14 -32.86
C SER A 397 -29.94 39.44 -32.06
N TYR A 398 -30.07 40.58 -32.75
CA TYR A 398 -30.12 41.89 -32.13
C TYR A 398 -31.06 41.96 -30.91
N GLY A 399 -30.55 42.47 -29.79
CA GLY A 399 -31.32 42.67 -28.56
C GLY A 399 -31.57 41.40 -27.74
N SER A 400 -31.05 40.24 -28.17
CA SER A 400 -31.04 39.05 -27.31
C SER A 400 -30.04 39.23 -26.17
N VAL A 401 -30.40 38.73 -24.98
CA VAL A 401 -29.54 38.72 -23.81
C VAL A 401 -29.48 37.29 -23.29
N THR A 402 -28.27 36.74 -23.21
CA THR A 402 -28.03 35.37 -22.73
C THR A 402 -27.01 35.41 -21.60
N GLN A 403 -27.38 34.96 -20.40
CA GLN A 403 -26.43 34.83 -19.30
C GLN A 403 -25.40 33.74 -19.64
N LYS A 404 -24.11 34.07 -19.56
CA LYS A 404 -22.99 33.16 -19.81
C LYS A 404 -22.45 32.57 -18.52
N SER A 405 -22.43 33.33 -17.44
CA SER A 405 -22.01 32.88 -16.11
C SER A 405 -22.76 33.65 -15.02
N SER A 406 -22.89 33.01 -13.86
CA SER A 406 -23.38 33.68 -12.65
C SER A 406 -22.20 34.20 -11.83
N GLY A 407 -22.33 35.43 -11.36
CA GLY A 407 -21.33 36.08 -10.53
C GLY A 407 -21.31 35.56 -9.11
N HIS A 408 -20.19 35.75 -8.42
CA HIS A 408 -20.01 35.42 -7.02
C HIS A 408 -19.69 36.68 -6.24
N THR A 409 -20.31 36.84 -5.08
CA THR A 409 -19.94 37.91 -4.13
C THR A 409 -18.57 37.61 -3.53
N GLY A 410 -17.70 38.62 -3.50
CA GLY A 410 -16.39 38.53 -2.89
C GLY A 410 -16.45 38.82 -1.40
N TYR A 411 -15.54 38.21 -0.63
CA TYR A 411 -15.49 38.38 0.82
C TYR A 411 -14.04 38.43 1.31
N THR A 412 -13.79 39.17 2.38
CA THR A 412 -12.68 38.85 3.29
C THR A 412 -13.26 38.43 4.63
N ALA A 413 -12.68 37.41 5.26
CA ALA A 413 -13.17 36.87 6.52
C ALA A 413 -12.02 36.34 7.38
N ARG A 414 -12.30 36.11 8.67
CA ARG A 414 -11.42 35.40 9.59
C ARG A 414 -12.19 34.39 10.41
N LEU A 415 -11.49 33.33 10.82
CA LEU A 415 -12.03 32.28 11.68
C LEU A 415 -11.47 32.42 13.10
N TRP A 416 -12.35 32.43 14.09
CA TRP A 416 -12.01 32.40 15.49
C TRP A 416 -12.22 31.01 16.09
N LYS A 417 -11.28 30.57 16.91
CA LYS A 417 -11.48 29.52 17.92
C LYS A 417 -11.91 30.23 19.19
N VAL A 418 -13.10 29.91 19.68
CA VAL A 418 -13.64 30.46 20.93
C VAL A 418 -13.64 29.35 21.97
N VAL A 419 -12.89 29.55 23.04
CA VAL A 419 -12.77 28.59 24.15
C VAL A 419 -13.50 29.17 25.34
N THR A 420 -14.51 28.46 25.84
CA THR A 420 -15.25 28.84 27.05
C THR A 420 -14.90 27.89 28.17
N VAL A 421 -14.44 28.43 29.31
CA VAL A 421 -14.18 27.66 30.54
C VAL A 421 -14.92 28.36 31.68
N ASN A 422 -15.83 27.65 32.35
CA ASN A 422 -16.61 28.21 33.47
C ASN A 422 -17.34 29.54 33.15
N GLY A 423 -17.72 29.75 31.89
CA GLY A 423 -18.39 30.97 31.42
C GLY A 423 -17.46 32.14 31.04
N GLU A 424 -16.14 31.97 31.14
CA GLU A 424 -15.15 32.92 30.62
C GLU A 424 -14.70 32.50 29.22
N GLU A 425 -14.79 33.43 28.27
CA GLU A 425 -14.43 33.21 26.87
C GLU A 425 -13.05 33.76 26.55
N THR A 426 -12.26 32.98 25.82
CA THR A 426 -11.04 33.42 25.14
C THR A 426 -11.17 33.16 23.64
N ARG A 427 -10.58 34.04 22.82
CA ARG A 427 -10.66 33.94 21.35
C ARG A 427 -9.26 33.96 20.75
N GLU A 428 -9.01 33.02 19.85
CA GLU A 428 -7.77 32.90 19.09
C GLU A 428 -8.10 32.88 17.60
N GLN A 429 -7.38 33.68 16.80
CA GLN A 429 -7.60 33.68 15.35
C GLN A 429 -6.91 32.46 14.75
N VAL A 430 -7.70 31.59 14.12
CA VAL A 430 -7.22 30.36 13.46
C VAL A 430 -6.64 30.68 12.10
N ASN A 431 -7.39 31.44 11.29
CA ASN A 431 -6.98 31.80 9.94
C ASN A 431 -7.72 33.06 9.45
N SER A 432 -7.36 33.51 8.24
CA SER A 432 -8.14 34.47 7.45
C SER A 432 -8.25 34.01 6.00
N SER A 433 -9.24 34.50 5.26
CA SER A 433 -9.48 34.11 3.87
C SER A 433 -9.97 35.27 3.02
N THR A 434 -9.61 35.25 1.75
CA THR A 434 -10.06 36.21 0.73
C THR A 434 -10.67 35.45 -0.44
N TYR A 435 -11.90 35.79 -0.77
CA TYR A 435 -12.68 35.24 -1.88
C TYR A 435 -12.93 36.35 -2.90
N ASN A 436 -12.57 36.09 -4.14
CA ASN A 436 -12.71 37.05 -5.22
C ASN A 436 -14.18 37.15 -5.67
N MET A 437 -14.61 38.38 -5.94
CA MET A 437 -15.87 38.63 -6.62
C MET A 437 -15.71 38.34 -8.12
N THR A 438 -16.71 37.71 -8.73
CA THR A 438 -16.81 37.55 -10.19
C THR A 438 -18.13 38.17 -10.66
N PRO A 439 -18.16 38.82 -11.83
CA PRO A 439 -19.39 39.41 -12.35
C PRO A 439 -20.38 38.36 -12.87
N ASP A 440 -21.65 38.74 -12.94
CA ASP A 440 -22.64 38.11 -13.81
C ASP A 440 -22.38 38.51 -15.26
N THR A 441 -21.89 37.59 -16.09
CA THR A 441 -21.59 37.88 -17.50
C THR A 441 -22.78 37.58 -18.39
N TYR A 442 -23.21 38.54 -19.21
CA TYR A 442 -24.27 38.40 -20.20
C TYR A 442 -23.75 38.70 -21.61
N ALA A 443 -24.05 37.81 -22.55
CA ALA A 443 -23.85 38.06 -23.97
C ALA A 443 -25.06 38.80 -24.55
N VAL A 444 -24.78 39.90 -25.25
CA VAL A 444 -25.79 40.76 -25.87
C VAL A 444 -25.67 40.65 -27.39
N GLY A 445 -26.74 40.22 -28.04
CA GLY A 445 -26.79 40.04 -29.48
C GLY A 445 -26.75 41.36 -30.23
N THR A 446 -25.79 41.50 -31.15
CA THR A 446 -25.59 42.70 -31.96
C THR A 446 -25.78 42.46 -33.46
N ASN A 447 -26.26 41.28 -33.86
CA ASN A 447 -26.45 40.94 -35.27
C ASN A 447 -27.62 41.76 -35.88
N THR A 448 -27.26 42.87 -36.53
CA THR A 448 -28.17 43.76 -37.24
C THR A 448 -27.44 44.46 -38.39
N ASP A 449 -28.16 44.71 -39.48
CA ASP A 449 -27.67 45.54 -40.59
C ASP A 449 -27.88 47.05 -40.33
N ASP A 450 -28.62 47.43 -39.27
CA ASP A 450 -28.86 48.82 -38.89
C ASP A 450 -27.68 49.39 -38.07
N SER A 451 -26.85 50.20 -38.73
CA SER A 451 -25.70 50.85 -38.11
C SER A 451 -26.03 51.73 -36.89
N ALA A 452 -27.23 52.33 -36.82
CA ALA A 452 -27.67 53.13 -35.68
C ALA A 452 -28.07 52.23 -34.51
N ALA A 453 -28.80 51.14 -34.80
CA ALA A 453 -29.16 50.12 -33.81
C ALA A 453 -27.91 49.45 -33.22
N LEU A 454 -26.92 49.11 -34.06
CA LEU A 454 -25.64 48.53 -33.64
C LEU A 454 -24.84 49.51 -32.75
N SER A 455 -24.76 50.78 -33.14
CA SER A 455 -24.04 51.79 -32.35
C SER A 455 -24.70 52.05 -30.99
N ALA A 456 -26.03 52.09 -30.96
CA ALA A 456 -26.79 52.23 -29.71
C ALA A 456 -26.57 51.02 -28.78
N MET A 457 -26.60 49.80 -29.34
CA MET A 457 -26.38 48.57 -28.56
C MET A 457 -24.95 48.49 -28.02
N ARG A 458 -23.93 48.81 -28.83
CA ARG A 458 -22.54 48.87 -28.36
C ARG A 458 -22.32 49.90 -27.26
N SER A 459 -22.97 51.05 -27.35
CA SER A 459 -22.92 52.08 -26.29
C SER A 459 -23.57 51.58 -24.99
N ALA A 460 -24.66 50.81 -25.10
CA ALA A 460 -25.30 50.19 -23.94
C ALA A 460 -24.40 49.11 -23.29
N ILE A 461 -23.79 48.24 -24.10
CA ILE A 461 -22.82 47.23 -23.68
C ILE A 461 -21.61 47.89 -22.98
N GLU A 462 -21.01 48.92 -23.58
CA GLU A 462 -19.86 49.64 -23.01
C GLU A 462 -20.20 50.30 -21.66
N SER A 463 -21.45 50.72 -21.47
CA SER A 463 -21.92 51.26 -20.19
C SER A 463 -22.24 50.20 -19.14
N ASN A 464 -22.18 48.91 -19.52
CA ASN A 464 -22.35 47.74 -18.66
C ASN A 464 -23.66 47.74 -17.86
N ASP A 465 -24.75 48.18 -18.51
CA ASP A 465 -26.05 48.43 -17.90
C ASP A 465 -27.16 47.74 -18.70
N LEU A 466 -27.69 46.64 -18.16
CA LEU A 466 -28.76 45.84 -18.78
C LEU A 466 -30.01 46.69 -19.10
N SER A 467 -30.32 47.71 -18.30
CA SER A 467 -31.49 48.56 -18.57
C SER A 467 -31.33 49.38 -19.85
N LYS A 468 -30.09 49.73 -20.20
CA LYS A 468 -29.78 50.41 -21.46
C LYS A 468 -29.77 49.47 -22.66
N VAL A 469 -29.42 48.20 -22.44
CA VAL A 469 -29.57 47.15 -23.46
C VAL A 469 -31.05 46.97 -23.80
N ASP A 470 -31.91 46.86 -22.79
CA ASP A 470 -33.36 46.77 -22.97
C ASP A 470 -33.93 48.01 -23.67
N ALA A 471 -33.46 49.20 -23.30
CA ALA A 471 -33.85 50.45 -23.95
C ALA A 471 -33.39 50.53 -25.42
N ALA A 472 -32.16 50.09 -25.73
CA ALA A 472 -31.66 50.05 -27.10
C ALA A 472 -32.44 49.04 -27.96
N ALA A 473 -32.70 47.84 -27.44
CA ALA A 473 -33.52 46.84 -28.10
C ALA A 473 -34.94 47.35 -28.40
N SER A 474 -35.55 48.06 -27.44
CA SER A 474 -36.89 48.62 -27.57
C SER A 474 -36.96 49.81 -28.54
N ALA A 475 -35.89 50.60 -28.64
CA ALA A 475 -35.82 51.75 -29.55
C ALA A 475 -35.68 51.32 -31.02
N TYR A 476 -35.11 50.14 -31.28
CA TYR A 476 -34.89 49.60 -32.63
C TYR A 476 -35.52 48.20 -32.78
N PRO A 477 -36.87 48.08 -32.71
CA PRO A 477 -37.56 46.79 -32.78
C PRO A 477 -37.42 46.10 -34.15
N GLY A 478 -37.06 46.86 -35.20
CA GLY A 478 -36.76 46.35 -36.54
C GLY A 478 -35.29 45.95 -36.77
N GLY A 479 -34.44 46.00 -35.73
CA GLY A 479 -33.02 45.63 -35.80
C GLY A 479 -32.78 44.12 -35.96
N GLN A 480 -33.82 43.29 -35.88
CA GLN A 480 -33.74 41.87 -36.19
C GLN A 480 -33.55 41.70 -37.71
N SER A 481 -32.37 41.22 -38.16
CA SER A 481 -32.20 40.86 -39.58
C SER A 481 -33.26 39.81 -39.96
N PRO A 482 -33.95 39.96 -41.11
CA PRO A 482 -34.89 38.94 -41.57
C PRO A 482 -34.17 37.61 -41.75
N GLN A 483 -34.69 36.53 -41.15
CA GLN A 483 -34.22 35.17 -41.40
C GLN A 483 -34.15 34.93 -42.91
N THR A 484 -32.96 34.67 -43.44
CA THR A 484 -32.82 34.07 -44.76
C THR A 484 -33.41 32.66 -44.69
N THR A 485 -34.63 32.53 -45.18
CA THR A 485 -35.24 31.22 -45.48
C THR A 485 -34.41 30.57 -46.61
N PRO A 486 -34.00 29.30 -46.52
CA PRO A 486 -33.50 28.59 -47.69
C PRO A 486 -34.56 28.63 -48.79
N GLN A 487 -34.21 29.18 -49.95
CA GLN A 487 -35.08 29.30 -51.11
C GLN A 487 -35.51 27.90 -51.58
N PRO A 488 -36.81 27.59 -51.71
CA PRO A 488 -37.24 26.34 -52.32
C PRO A 488 -37.00 26.42 -53.84
N THR A 489 -36.18 25.51 -54.37
CA THR A 489 -36.03 25.31 -55.81
C THR A 489 -37.38 24.91 -56.41
N ALA A 490 -37.83 25.69 -57.39
CA ALA A 490 -39.10 25.49 -58.08
C ALA A 490 -39.18 24.10 -58.73
N THR A 491 -40.29 23.41 -58.47
CA THR A 491 -40.74 22.24 -59.25
C THR A 491 -41.51 22.73 -60.47
N PRO A 492 -41.18 22.31 -61.71
CA PRO A 492 -42.09 22.45 -62.84
C PRO A 492 -42.99 21.22 -62.98
N THR A 493 -44.30 21.45 -63.14
CA THR A 493 -45.31 20.42 -63.41
C THR A 493 -45.33 19.99 -64.88
N GLN A 494 -45.63 18.70 -65.05
CA GLN A 494 -45.71 17.85 -66.26
C GLN A 494 -46.58 18.37 -67.41
N ALA A 495 -46.26 17.96 -68.65
CA ALA A 495 -47.04 16.96 -69.41
C ALA A 495 -46.50 16.66 -70.83
N ALA A 496 -46.36 15.36 -71.09
CA ALA A 496 -46.58 14.60 -72.34
C ALA A 496 -45.87 15.00 -73.65
N GLY A 497 -45.13 14.04 -74.22
CA GLY A 497 -44.88 13.97 -75.67
C GLY A 497 -43.68 13.15 -76.10
N SER A 498 -43.91 11.84 -76.31
CA SER A 498 -43.37 11.00 -77.40
C SER A 498 -41.88 11.03 -77.80
N GLY A 499 -41.29 9.82 -77.86
CA GLY A 499 -40.55 9.40 -79.07
C GLY A 499 -39.07 9.07 -78.91
N GLU A 500 -38.78 7.77 -78.98
CA GLU A 500 -37.69 7.15 -79.76
C GLU A 500 -36.20 7.47 -79.48
N ASP A 501 -35.53 6.43 -78.99
CA ASP A 501 -34.45 5.68 -79.67
C ASP A 501 -32.97 6.13 -79.58
N THR A 502 -32.13 5.09 -79.40
CA THR A 502 -30.66 5.00 -79.54
C THR A 502 -29.80 5.81 -78.55
N SER A 503 -28.61 5.41 -78.10
CA SER A 503 -27.79 4.19 -78.07
C SER A 503 -26.46 4.60 -77.39
N ASP A 504 -25.81 3.64 -76.72
CA ASP A 504 -24.36 3.50 -76.59
C ASP A 504 -23.47 4.59 -75.94
N ASP A 505 -22.82 4.21 -74.84
CA ASP A 505 -21.38 3.83 -74.82
C ASP A 505 -20.55 4.38 -73.64
N SER A 506 -19.85 3.41 -73.04
CA SER A 506 -18.58 3.37 -72.29
C SER A 506 -18.19 4.40 -71.22
N GLY A 507 -17.66 3.85 -70.11
CA GLY A 507 -16.81 4.60 -69.18
C GLY A 507 -16.61 3.98 -67.80
N GLU A 508 -15.98 2.81 -67.77
CA GLU A 508 -15.70 1.94 -66.62
C GLU A 508 -14.60 2.45 -65.64
N THR A 509 -14.50 1.74 -64.51
CA THR A 509 -13.46 1.67 -63.45
C THR A 509 -13.88 2.31 -62.12
N GLY A 510 -13.87 1.63 -60.96
CA GLY A 510 -13.38 0.30 -60.61
C GLY A 510 -13.86 -0.11 -59.21
N ASN A 511 -13.75 -1.41 -58.98
CA ASN A 511 -14.47 -2.29 -58.04
C ASN A 511 -13.87 -2.38 -56.61
N ALA A 512 -14.61 -3.12 -55.75
CA ALA A 512 -14.24 -3.92 -54.57
C ALA A 512 -14.87 -3.40 -53.26
N ASP A 513 -15.98 -3.99 -52.79
CA ASP A 513 -16.12 -5.29 -52.09
C ASP A 513 -16.08 -5.13 -50.57
N ALA A 514 -17.23 -5.31 -49.92
CA ALA A 514 -17.32 -6.05 -48.67
C ALA A 514 -18.77 -6.49 -48.42
N ASN A 515 -18.89 -7.79 -48.22
CA ASN A 515 -20.06 -8.62 -48.32
C ASN A 515 -20.93 -8.61 -47.06
N SER A 516 -22.21 -8.85 -47.34
CA SER A 516 -23.32 -9.27 -46.50
C SER A 516 -23.00 -10.47 -45.59
N GLY A 517 -23.63 -10.45 -44.41
CA GLY A 517 -23.77 -11.60 -43.50
C GLY A 517 -25.13 -11.55 -42.79
N ASN A 518 -26.15 -12.03 -43.50
CA ASN A 518 -27.52 -12.30 -43.06
C ASN A 518 -27.57 -13.49 -42.06
N SER A 519 -28.39 -13.43 -40.99
CA SER A 519 -29.52 -14.37 -40.80
C SER A 519 -30.19 -14.29 -39.40
N THR A 520 -31.47 -13.95 -39.47
CA THR A 520 -32.67 -14.31 -38.71
C THR A 520 -32.73 -15.42 -37.64
N ASN A 521 -33.56 -15.12 -36.63
CA ASN A 521 -34.61 -15.92 -35.94
C ASN A 521 -34.23 -17.17 -35.12
N ASN A 522 -34.67 -17.25 -33.84
CA ASN A 522 -35.98 -17.80 -33.47
C ASN A 522 -36.26 -17.74 -31.94
N ALA A 523 -37.54 -17.86 -31.60
CA ALA A 523 -38.27 -17.59 -30.38
C ALA A 523 -37.97 -18.44 -29.12
N GLY A 524 -38.42 -17.91 -27.98
CA GLY A 524 -38.63 -18.63 -26.72
C GLY A 524 -39.44 -17.80 -25.73
N SER A 525 -40.78 -17.82 -25.88
CA SER A 525 -41.75 -17.27 -24.93
C SER A 525 -41.99 -18.27 -23.80
N THR A 526 -41.93 -17.81 -22.54
CA THR A 526 -42.82 -18.25 -21.46
C THR A 526 -43.09 -17.07 -20.54
N GLY A 527 -44.36 -16.76 -20.32
CA GLY A 527 -44.81 -15.82 -19.31
C GLY A 527 -45.40 -16.56 -18.10
N ALA A 528 -45.38 -15.92 -16.95
CA ALA A 528 -46.32 -16.15 -15.86
C ALA A 528 -46.45 -14.86 -15.02
N GLN A 529 -47.68 -14.34 -14.96
CA GLN A 529 -48.13 -13.27 -14.06
C GLN A 529 -48.56 -13.85 -12.69
N GLY A 530 -48.56 -12.97 -11.68
CA GLY A 530 -49.27 -13.10 -10.40
C GLY A 530 -48.32 -12.74 -9.25
N GLY A 531 -48.43 -11.64 -8.50
CA GLY A 531 -49.58 -10.83 -8.13
C GLY A 531 -50.01 -11.18 -6.71
N SER A 532 -49.71 -10.33 -5.72
CA SER A 532 -50.62 -9.87 -4.65
C SER A 532 -49.90 -9.26 -3.44
N ASP A 533 -50.44 -8.12 -3.01
CA ASP A 533 -50.27 -7.46 -1.72
C ASP A 533 -50.54 -8.38 -0.52
N ALA A 534 -49.84 -8.14 0.59
CA ALA A 534 -50.40 -8.27 1.93
C ALA A 534 -49.60 -7.46 2.96
N SER A 535 -50.21 -6.35 3.39
CA SER A 535 -50.02 -5.68 4.66
C SER A 535 -50.30 -6.60 5.86
N SER A 536 -49.49 -6.50 6.93
CA SER A 536 -49.99 -6.71 8.29
C SER A 536 -49.29 -5.81 9.32
N GLN A 537 -50.08 -4.90 9.89
CA GLN A 537 -49.84 -4.25 11.17
C GLN A 537 -50.16 -5.20 12.33
N GLY A 538 -49.59 -4.92 13.50
CA GLY A 538 -50.00 -5.42 14.82
C GLY A 538 -48.90 -6.26 15.48
N SER A 539 -48.32 -5.90 16.61
CA SER A 539 -48.98 -5.40 17.81
C SER A 539 -47.95 -4.84 18.81
N GLY A 540 -48.31 -3.76 19.50
CA GLY A 540 -47.69 -3.36 20.75
C GLY A 540 -48.61 -3.65 21.94
N ALA A 541 -48.04 -3.91 23.11
CA ALA A 541 -48.64 -3.68 24.42
C ALA A 541 -47.60 -3.81 25.55
N SER A 542 -47.52 -2.76 26.39
CA SER A 542 -47.43 -2.77 27.87
C SER A 542 -46.43 -3.74 28.55
N GLY A 543 -45.43 -3.31 29.33
CA GLY A 543 -45.51 -2.38 30.46
C GLY A 543 -45.12 -3.14 31.75
N GLY A 544 -44.30 -2.57 32.64
CA GLY A 544 -44.00 -3.22 33.93
C GLY A 544 -42.76 -2.70 34.68
N ASP A 545 -43.03 -1.79 35.61
CA ASP A 545 -42.21 -1.31 36.72
C ASP A 545 -41.73 -2.44 37.67
N GLY A 546 -40.61 -2.22 38.39
CA GLY A 546 -40.05 -3.20 39.32
C GLY A 546 -38.72 -2.82 39.98
N SER A 547 -38.78 -1.87 40.92
CA SER A 547 -37.75 -1.56 41.93
C SER A 547 -37.51 -2.68 42.96
N GLN A 548 -36.29 -2.71 43.52
CA GLN A 548 -35.75 -3.30 44.78
C GLN A 548 -34.48 -4.12 44.49
N GLY A 549 -33.32 -3.95 45.13
CA GLY A 549 -32.97 -3.44 46.45
C GLY A 549 -32.23 -4.54 47.24
N THR A 550 -31.19 -4.15 48.00
CA THR A 550 -30.34 -4.96 48.94
C THR A 550 -29.18 -5.74 48.29
N SER A 551 -27.97 -5.85 48.86
CA SER A 551 -27.40 -5.48 50.17
C SER A 551 -25.87 -5.56 50.15
N GLU A 552 -25.28 -4.79 51.05
CA GLU A 552 -23.91 -4.76 51.60
C GLU A 552 -23.11 -6.08 51.63
N GLN A 553 -21.79 -5.98 51.41
CA GLN A 553 -20.84 -6.54 52.38
C GLN A 553 -19.48 -5.82 52.35
N THR A 554 -19.21 -5.13 53.45
CA THR A 554 -17.91 -4.65 53.91
C THR A 554 -17.03 -5.80 54.39
N THR A 555 -15.73 -5.78 54.08
CA THR A 555 -14.69 -6.32 54.96
C THR A 555 -13.47 -5.41 54.99
N SER A 556 -12.96 -5.28 56.20
CA SER A 556 -11.99 -4.35 56.75
C SER A 556 -10.58 -4.93 56.88
N GLY A 557 -9.58 -4.04 56.98
CA GLY A 557 -8.31 -4.22 57.73
C GLY A 557 -7.09 -4.51 56.85
N GLN A 558 -5.86 -4.07 57.13
CA GLN A 558 -5.17 -3.28 58.17
C GLN A 558 -3.88 -2.76 57.46
N ASP A 559 -3.51 -1.48 57.53
CA ASP A 559 -2.62 -0.89 58.55
C ASP A 559 -1.24 -1.56 58.72
N SER A 560 -0.17 -0.96 58.16
CA SER A 560 1.14 -0.84 58.81
C SER A 560 2.09 0.11 58.06
N SER A 561 2.49 1.18 58.77
CA SER A 561 3.76 1.94 58.75
C SER A 561 5.00 1.15 58.30
N THR A 562 6.11 1.71 57.78
CA THR A 562 7.00 2.74 58.38
C THR A 562 8.22 2.98 57.45
N SER A 563 8.84 4.17 57.58
CA SER A 563 10.27 4.54 57.29
C SER A 563 10.78 4.43 55.83
N GLY A 564 11.38 5.44 55.19
CA GLY A 564 12.10 6.60 55.69
C GLY A 564 13.60 6.30 55.83
N GLU A 565 14.37 6.45 54.74
CA GLU A 565 15.81 6.68 54.80
C GLU A 565 16.22 7.65 53.69
N GLY A 566 17.04 8.64 54.07
CA GLY A 566 17.58 9.66 53.21
C GLY A 566 19.09 9.60 53.10
N SER A 567 19.57 10.32 52.08
CA SER A 567 20.87 10.99 51.91
C SER A 567 22.18 10.18 51.90
N GLY A 568 22.93 10.44 50.83
CA GLY A 568 24.38 10.24 50.66
C GLY A 568 24.61 10.03 49.16
N THR A 569 25.32 10.87 48.40
CA THR A 569 26.32 11.92 48.64
C THR A 569 26.40 12.81 47.41
#